data_AF-A0A075KHT5-F1
#
_entry.id   AF-A0A075KHT5-F1
#
_cell.length_a   1.000
_cell.length_b   1.000
_cell.length_c   1.000
_cell.angle_alpha   90.00
_cell.angle_beta   90.00
_cell.angle_gamma   90.00
#
_symmetry.space_group_name_H-M   'P 1'
#
loop_
_entity.id
_entity.type
_entity.pdbx_description
1 polymer ?
#
loop_
_entity_poly.entity_id
_entity_poly.type
_entity_poly.pdbx_seq_one_letter_code
_entity_poly.pdbx_strand_id
1 'polypeptide(L)'
;MEISGISPTSMINTLGSAQNKANGDFADSLAAETEKAKASKDDAKLKKTCQDMEAVFLNIMMADMRKTVQKSKLVDSSQEDTMQSMLDSEITKDMAKAGGMGLADMLYRQLHVATAPVSQKSQAPK
;
A
#
# COMPACT_ATOMS: atom_id res chain seq x y z
N MET A 1 45.55 -2.99 -26.76
CA MET A 1 44.29 -2.21 -26.69
C MET A 1 43.24 -3.23 -26.25
N GLU A 2 43.07 -3.40 -24.94
CA GLU A 2 42.27 -4.47 -24.33
C GLU A 2 40.82 -4.00 -24.19
N ILE A 3 39.88 -4.65 -24.90
CA ILE A 3 38.45 -4.41 -24.73
C ILE A 3 37.94 -5.41 -23.68
N SER A 4 38.23 -5.12 -22.41
CA SER A 4 37.63 -5.81 -21.27
C SER A 4 36.60 -4.87 -20.64
N GLY A 5 35.31 -5.17 -20.73
CA GLY A 5 34.32 -4.32 -20.05
C GLY A 5 32.84 -4.67 -20.11
N ILE A 6 32.40 -5.63 -20.92
CA ILE A 6 30.95 -5.96 -20.97
C ILE A 6 30.75 -7.47 -20.83
N SER A 7 30.88 -7.96 -19.59
CA SER A 7 30.44 -9.30 -19.25
C SER A 7 28.90 -9.30 -19.16
N PRO A 8 28.19 -10.21 -19.86
CA PRO A 8 26.71 -10.30 -19.82
C PRO A 8 26.14 -10.57 -18.41
N THR A 9 26.99 -10.99 -17.47
CA THR A 9 26.65 -11.23 -16.06
C THR A 9 26.28 -9.94 -15.29
N SER A 10 26.79 -8.76 -15.68
CA SER A 10 26.43 -7.48 -15.01
C SER A 10 25.07 -6.93 -15.46
N MET A 11 24.65 -7.21 -16.71
CA MET A 11 23.32 -6.83 -17.20
C MET A 11 22.21 -7.69 -16.59
N ILE A 12 22.45 -8.99 -16.40
CA ILE A 12 21.48 -9.91 -15.78
C ILE A 12 21.20 -9.53 -14.31
N ASN A 13 22.21 -9.07 -13.57
CA ASN A 13 22.02 -8.62 -12.19
C ASN A 13 21.31 -7.24 -12.08
N THR A 14 21.47 -6.39 -13.09
CA THR A 14 20.82 -5.07 -13.16
C THR A 14 19.34 -5.18 -13.59
N LEU A 15 18.98 -6.19 -14.38
CA LEU A 15 17.59 -6.41 -14.79
C LEU A 15 16.74 -7.09 -13.70
N GLY A 16 17.33 -7.97 -12.89
CA GLY A 16 16.65 -8.65 -11.77
C GLY A 16 16.36 -7.75 -10.56
N SER A 17 17.11 -6.67 -10.38
CA SER A 17 16.92 -5.71 -9.28
C SER A 17 15.86 -4.64 -9.56
N ALA A 18 15.41 -4.47 -10.81
CA ALA A 18 14.37 -3.51 -11.17
C ALA A 18 12.94 -3.98 -10.79
N GLN A 19 12.66 -5.28 -10.87
CA GLN A 19 11.34 -5.83 -10.52
C GLN A 19 11.08 -5.88 -9.02
N ASN A 20 12.13 -6.08 -8.21
CA ASN A 20 11.99 -6.14 -6.74
C ASN A 20 11.99 -4.73 -6.09
N LYS A 21 12.51 -3.72 -6.80
CA LYS A 21 12.57 -2.33 -6.32
C LYS A 21 11.21 -1.62 -6.38
N ALA A 22 10.27 -2.04 -7.24
CA ALA A 22 8.96 -1.40 -7.36
C ALA A 22 8.05 -1.61 -6.14
N ASN A 23 8.18 -2.75 -5.46
CA ASN A 23 7.39 -3.04 -4.25
C ASN A 23 8.01 -2.41 -2.99
N GLY A 24 9.34 -2.27 -2.93
CA GLY A 24 10.05 -1.62 -1.83
C GLY A 24 9.88 -0.10 -1.82
N ASP A 25 9.87 0.53 -3.00
CA ASP A 25 9.75 2.00 -3.15
C ASP A 25 8.39 2.53 -2.61
N PHE A 26 7.32 1.75 -2.74
CA PHE A 26 6.01 2.09 -2.18
C PHE A 26 5.97 1.95 -0.65
N ALA A 27 6.54 0.87 -0.10
CA ALA A 27 6.60 0.67 1.35
C ALA A 27 7.48 1.72 2.03
N ASP A 28 8.64 2.05 1.43
CA ASP A 28 9.56 3.07 1.91
C ASP A 28 8.97 4.48 1.81
N SER A 29 8.24 4.78 0.72
CA SER A 29 7.52 6.06 0.61
C SER A 29 6.37 6.16 1.61
N LEU A 30 5.63 5.08 1.86
CA LEU A 30 4.58 5.04 2.88
C LEU A 30 5.15 5.22 4.30
N ALA A 31 6.27 4.58 4.60
CA ALA A 31 6.99 4.75 5.86
C ALA A 31 7.48 6.19 6.05
N ALA A 32 8.03 6.81 4.99
CA ALA A 32 8.45 8.20 5.02
C ALA A 32 7.25 9.17 5.20
N GLU A 33 6.13 8.90 4.53
CA GLU A 33 4.92 9.73 4.62
C GLU A 33 4.27 9.62 6.02
N THR A 34 4.25 8.40 6.60
CA THR A 34 3.73 8.16 7.96
C THR A 34 4.59 8.78 9.05
N GLU A 35 5.93 8.73 8.94
CA GLU A 35 6.82 9.41 9.88
C GLU A 35 6.71 10.94 9.79
N LYS A 36 6.56 11.50 8.57
CA LYS A 36 6.27 12.93 8.39
C LYS A 36 4.91 13.33 8.96
N ALA A 37 3.88 12.49 8.79
CA ALA A 37 2.56 12.72 9.36
C ALA A 37 2.57 12.70 10.89
N LYS A 38 3.32 11.77 11.51
CA LYS A 38 3.55 11.71 12.96
C LYS A 38 4.25 12.97 13.49
N ALA A 39 5.29 13.44 12.80
CA ALA A 39 6.04 14.63 13.20
C ALA A 39 5.22 15.92 13.06
N SER A 40 4.26 15.96 12.13
CA SER A 40 3.52 17.17 11.78
C SER A 40 2.16 17.31 12.49
N LYS A 41 1.70 16.31 13.25
CA LYS A 41 0.30 16.22 13.76
C LYS A 41 -0.75 16.45 12.67
N ASP A 42 -0.41 16.05 11.45
CA ASP A 42 -1.22 16.33 10.26
C ASP A 42 -2.23 15.19 10.13
N ASP A 43 -3.29 15.26 10.95
CA ASP A 43 -4.35 14.25 11.04
C ASP A 43 -4.95 13.91 9.66
N ALA A 44 -5.00 14.90 8.77
CA ALA A 44 -5.46 14.73 7.40
C ALA A 44 -4.56 13.79 6.58
N LYS A 45 -3.23 13.86 6.74
CA LYS A 45 -2.29 12.96 6.07
C LYS A 45 -2.35 11.55 6.64
N LEU A 46 -2.42 11.43 7.98
CA LEU A 46 -2.55 10.13 8.62
C LEU A 46 -3.84 9.41 8.17
N LYS A 47 -4.96 10.14 8.12
CA LYS A 47 -6.23 9.62 7.60
C LYS A 47 -6.12 9.19 6.15
N LYS A 48 -5.49 10.02 5.30
CA LYS A 48 -5.26 9.68 3.89
C LYS A 48 -4.44 8.40 3.71
N THR A 49 -3.35 8.25 4.45
CA THR A 49 -2.54 7.03 4.42
C THR A 49 -3.33 5.80 4.89
N CYS A 50 -4.18 5.95 5.91
CA CYS A 50 -5.06 4.86 6.34
C CYS A 50 -6.08 4.49 5.24
N GLN A 51 -6.62 5.46 4.51
CA GLN A 51 -7.50 5.23 3.36
C GLN A 51 -6.76 4.53 2.21
N ASP A 52 -5.53 4.92 1.93
CA ASP A 52 -4.71 4.27 0.90
C ASP A 52 -4.40 2.80 1.28
N MET A 53 -4.21 2.50 2.57
CA MET A 53 -4.10 1.10 3.04
C MET A 53 -5.38 0.30 2.85
N GLU A 54 -6.55 0.90 3.14
CA GLU A 54 -7.83 0.24 2.90
C GLU A 54 -8.06 -0.05 1.41
N ALA A 55 -7.65 0.86 0.51
CA ALA A 55 -7.72 0.64 -0.93
C ALA A 55 -6.93 -0.60 -1.38
N VAL A 56 -5.69 -0.76 -0.88
CA VAL A 56 -4.86 -1.93 -1.18
C VAL A 56 -5.50 -3.22 -0.67
N PHE A 57 -6.06 -3.18 0.54
CA PHE A 57 -6.76 -4.34 1.11
C PHE A 57 -7.98 -4.74 0.26
N LEU A 58 -8.80 -3.77 -0.14
CA LEU A 58 -9.96 -4.01 -1.01
C LEU A 58 -9.55 -4.59 -2.37
N ASN A 59 -8.43 -4.13 -2.93
CA ASN A 59 -7.89 -4.68 -4.17
C ASN A 59 -7.53 -6.17 -4.05
N ILE A 60 -6.81 -6.53 -2.98
CA ILE A 60 -6.47 -7.93 -2.69
C ILE A 60 -7.74 -8.76 -2.51
N MET A 61 -8.73 -8.25 -1.76
CA MET A 61 -10.00 -8.93 -1.57
C MET A 61 -10.75 -9.17 -2.89
N MET A 62 -10.86 -8.15 -3.75
CA MET A 62 -11.50 -8.28 -5.06
C MET A 62 -10.75 -9.28 -5.97
N ALA A 63 -9.42 -9.26 -5.93
CA ALA A 63 -8.59 -10.21 -6.66
C ALA A 63 -8.83 -11.65 -6.17
N ASP A 64 -8.88 -11.88 -4.86
CA ASP A 64 -9.12 -13.20 -4.29
C ASP A 64 -10.54 -13.70 -4.57
N MET A 65 -11.55 -12.83 -4.48
CA MET A 65 -12.92 -13.16 -4.90
C MET A 65 -12.95 -13.62 -6.37
N ARG A 66 -12.24 -12.94 -7.27
CA ARG A 66 -12.15 -13.33 -8.69
C ARG A 66 -11.42 -14.64 -8.92
N LYS A 67 -10.38 -14.95 -8.14
CA LYS A 67 -9.69 -16.25 -8.20
C LYS A 67 -10.63 -17.43 -7.87
N THR A 68 -11.70 -17.20 -7.10
CA THR A 68 -12.70 -18.24 -6.80
C THR A 68 -13.67 -18.52 -7.95
N VAL A 69 -13.81 -17.58 -8.89
CA VAL A 69 -14.66 -17.77 -10.08
C VAL A 69 -13.88 -18.61 -11.08
N GLN A 70 -14.40 -19.79 -11.41
CA GLN A 70 -13.78 -20.66 -12.41
C GLN A 70 -13.77 -19.95 -13.76
N LYS A 71 -12.57 -19.56 -14.22
CA LYS A 71 -12.40 -18.98 -15.54
C LYS A 71 -12.63 -20.04 -16.61
N SER A 72 -13.59 -19.80 -17.50
CA SER A 72 -13.76 -20.64 -18.68
C SER A 72 -12.63 -20.34 -19.68
N LYS A 73 -11.99 -21.38 -20.22
CA LYS A 73 -10.89 -21.29 -21.21
C LYS A 73 -11.18 -20.46 -22.49
N LEU A 74 -12.41 -19.99 -22.69
CA LEU A 74 -12.81 -19.18 -23.84
C LEU A 74 -12.62 -17.67 -23.66
N VAL A 75 -12.45 -17.17 -22.44
CA VAL A 75 -12.36 -15.71 -22.12
C VAL A 75 -11.09 -15.35 -21.34
N ASP A 76 -10.09 -16.23 -21.31
CA ASP A 76 -8.89 -16.00 -20.51
C ASP A 76 -7.82 -15.31 -21.37
N SER A 77 -7.68 -13.99 -21.22
CA SER A 77 -6.58 -13.22 -21.83
C SER A 77 -5.80 -12.44 -20.78
N SER A 78 -4.47 -12.46 -20.86
CA SER A 78 -3.60 -11.75 -19.90
C SER A 78 -3.72 -10.22 -20.01
N GLN A 79 -4.12 -9.73 -21.19
CA GLN A 79 -4.40 -8.32 -21.42
C GLN A 79 -5.66 -7.87 -20.68
N GLU A 80 -6.72 -8.68 -20.70
CA GLU A 80 -7.95 -8.41 -19.94
C GLU A 80 -7.67 -8.39 -18.44
N ASP A 81 -6.93 -9.37 -17.91
CA ASP A 81 -6.57 -9.39 -16.48
C ASP A 81 -5.80 -8.15 -16.05
N THR A 82 -4.90 -7.65 -16.90
CA THR A 82 -4.14 -6.43 -16.61
C THR A 82 -5.05 -5.20 -16.61
N MET A 83 -5.92 -5.07 -17.61
CA MET A 83 -6.89 -3.96 -17.68
C MET A 83 -7.88 -4.01 -16.52
N GLN A 84 -8.35 -5.19 -16.16
CA GLN A 84 -9.25 -5.45 -15.03
C GLN A 84 -8.57 -5.05 -13.72
N SER A 85 -7.30 -5.43 -13.53
CA SER A 85 -6.55 -5.08 -12.31
C SER A 85 -6.33 -3.58 -12.15
N MET A 86 -6.08 -2.86 -13.25
CA MET A 86 -5.99 -1.39 -13.22
C MET A 86 -7.33 -0.75 -12.88
N LEU A 87 -8.42 -1.24 -13.47
CA LEU A 87 -9.77 -0.80 -13.17
C LEU A 87 -10.12 -1.03 -11.70
N ASP A 88 -9.80 -2.21 -11.18
CA ASP A 88 -10.03 -2.58 -9.80
C ASP A 88 -9.25 -1.67 -8.84
N SER A 89 -8.02 -1.30 -9.20
CA SER A 89 -7.20 -0.37 -8.40
C SER A 89 -7.89 0.99 -8.23
N GLU A 90 -8.42 1.57 -9.30
CA GLU A 90 -9.14 2.86 -9.21
C GLU A 90 -10.49 2.72 -8.49
N ILE A 91 -11.25 1.67 -8.76
CA ILE A 91 -12.52 1.40 -8.07
C ILE A 91 -12.28 1.26 -6.56
N THR A 92 -11.30 0.47 -6.15
CA THR A 92 -11.01 0.22 -4.74
C THR A 92 -10.47 1.45 -4.03
N LYS A 93 -9.70 2.29 -4.73
CA LYS A 93 -9.27 3.60 -4.25
C LYS A 93 -10.44 4.55 -4.01
N ASP A 94 -11.40 4.60 -4.92
CA ASP A 94 -12.59 5.43 -4.75
C ASP A 94 -13.54 4.89 -3.67
N MET A 95 -13.66 3.56 -3.57
CA MET A 95 -14.41 2.90 -2.49
C MET A 95 -13.79 3.21 -1.12
N ALA A 96 -12.46 3.16 -0.99
CA ALA A 96 -11.77 3.49 0.26
C ALA A 96 -11.94 4.97 0.65
N LYS A 97 -11.88 5.91 -0.33
CA LYS A 97 -12.18 7.33 -0.08
C LYS A 97 -13.62 7.55 0.38
N ALA A 98 -14.57 6.80 -0.18
CA ALA A 98 -15.99 6.88 0.16
C ALA A 98 -16.34 6.26 1.53
N GLY A 99 -15.38 5.61 2.20
CA GLY A 99 -15.56 5.02 3.53
C GLY A 99 -15.64 3.49 3.55
N GLY A 100 -15.54 2.83 2.40
CA GLY A 100 -15.27 1.39 2.25
C GLY A 100 -15.92 0.49 3.31
N MET A 101 -15.07 -0.21 4.07
CA MET A 101 -15.45 -1.05 5.21
C MET A 101 -15.19 -0.37 6.56
N GLY A 102 -14.64 0.86 6.57
CA GLY A 102 -14.26 1.58 7.78
C GLY A 102 -12.95 1.10 8.40
N LEU A 103 -12.13 0.35 7.65
CA LEU A 103 -10.85 -0.15 8.15
C LEU A 103 -9.85 1.00 8.31
N ALA A 104 -9.89 2.00 7.43
CA ALA A 104 -9.08 3.20 7.55
C ALA A 104 -9.36 3.97 8.85
N ASP A 105 -10.64 4.07 9.25
CA ASP A 105 -11.02 4.76 10.48
C ASP A 105 -10.60 3.98 11.74
N MET A 106 -10.64 2.65 11.70
CA MET A 106 -10.10 1.82 12.78
C MET A 106 -8.59 1.97 12.92
N LEU A 107 -7.84 1.94 11.81
CA LEU A 107 -6.40 2.18 11.81
C LEU A 107 -6.07 3.58 12.31
N TYR A 108 -6.80 4.61 11.84
CA TYR A 108 -6.62 5.98 12.30
C TYR A 108 -6.84 6.11 13.81
N ARG A 109 -7.92 5.52 14.35
CA ARG A 109 -8.19 5.53 15.80
C ARG A 109 -7.06 4.86 16.59
N GLN A 110 -6.56 3.71 16.13
CA GLN A 110 -5.49 3.00 16.82
C GLN A 110 -4.17 3.79 16.81
N LEU A 111 -3.84 4.41 15.68
CA LEU A 111 -2.65 5.25 15.54
C LEU A 111 -2.76 6.56 16.33
N HIS A 112 -3.94 7.19 16.35
CA HIS A 112 -4.18 8.40 17.13
C HIS A 112 -4.18 8.14 18.64
N VAL A 113 -4.77 7.04 19.10
CA VAL A 113 -4.73 6.66 20.53
C VAL A 113 -3.32 6.30 20.98
N ALA A 114 -2.51 5.70 20.11
CA ALA A 114 -1.10 5.40 20.42
C ALA A 114 -0.20 6.66 20.49
N THR A 115 -0.58 7.77 19.85
CA THR A 115 0.18 9.03 19.83
C THR A 115 -0.30 10.07 20.82
N ALA A 116 -1.47 9.88 21.45
CA ALA A 116 -1.89 10.68 22.58
C ALA A 116 -0.96 10.40 23.78
N PRO A 117 -0.22 11.40 24.31
CA PRO A 117 0.51 11.18 25.55
C PRO A 117 -0.54 10.86 26.61
N VAL A 118 -0.42 9.67 27.21
CA VAL A 118 -1.12 9.33 28.45
C VAL A 118 -0.69 10.39 29.47
N SER A 119 -1.47 11.48 29.55
CA SER A 119 -1.30 12.52 30.54
C SER A 119 -1.66 11.88 31.86
N GLN A 120 -0.62 11.42 32.58
CA GLN A 120 -0.70 11.01 33.97
C GLN A 120 -1.25 12.18 34.77
N LYS A 121 -2.58 12.23 34.94
CA LYS A 121 -3.24 13.08 35.92
C LYS A 121 -4.16 12.20 36.77
N SER A 122 -3.52 11.41 37.63
CA SER A 122 -4.10 10.90 38.88
C SER A 122 -3.01 11.07 39.95
N GLN A 123 -2.95 12.26 40.55
CA GLN A 123 -3.54 12.55 41.87
C GLN A 123 -2.65 12.06 43.02
N ALA A 124 -1.78 12.95 43.49
CA ALA A 124 -1.65 13.17 44.93
C ALA A 124 -2.64 14.28 45.29
N PRO A 125 -3.46 14.08 46.33
CA PRO A 125 -3.59 15.16 47.31
C PRO A 125 -3.60 14.61 48.75
N LYS A 126 -2.65 15.15 49.53
CA LYS A 126 -2.53 15.12 51.01
C LYS A 126 -2.35 13.77 51.70
#